data_AF-A0A3D6BLU4-F1
#
_entry.id   AF-A0A3D6BLU4-F1
#
_cell.length_a   1.000
_cell.length_b   1.000
_cell.length_c   1.000
_cell.angle_alpha   90.00
_cell.angle_beta   90.00
_cell.angle_gamma   90.00
#
_symmetry.space_group_name_H-M   'P 1'
#
loop_
_entity.id
_entity.type
_entity.pdbx_description
1 polymer ?
#
loop_
_entity_poly.entity_id
_entity_poly.type
_entity_poly.pdbx_seq_one_letter_code
_entity_poly.pdbx_strand_id
1 'polypeptide(L)'
;MLRKHFCKRLYSRPQKLLKVRREIVLGTVASITARACKDGYAVAAANVGSSIEVCAALEAASELHAPLILDVLQQNLTSQPREFCAWITAMCRHASVPVALNIDDDKSFAGAISAITCGATSIMSHRAQLDFEENISQTRRIADIAHAQGVSVEAAINIGDEFDGERLERFVAETGADCTAVGIRRNAPDNTPYIDLELLAKVRQALGSHPLVLHGTLGLSQEQIAAACTMGISKVNFSKELKAASLKTVVDHAGEDTPANLMKSGFKAKLSELIRLCGSEGRILLP
;
A
#
# COMPACT_ATOMS: atom_id res chain seq x y z
N MET A 1 -34.95 61.35 -25.66
CA MET A 1 -33.57 61.19 -26.16
C MET A 1 -32.74 60.54 -25.05
N LEU A 2 -32.74 59.20 -24.93
CA LEU A 2 -31.87 58.47 -24.01
C LEU A 2 -31.61 57.09 -24.65
N ARG A 3 -30.47 57.01 -25.34
CA ARG A 3 -30.03 55.83 -26.10
C ARG A 3 -29.37 54.83 -25.15
N LYS A 4 -29.89 53.60 -25.18
CA LYS A 4 -29.18 52.31 -25.18
C LYS A 4 -27.67 52.43 -24.92
N HIS A 5 -27.13 51.99 -23.78
CA HIS A 5 -25.71 51.60 -23.63
C HIS A 5 -25.46 50.79 -22.33
N PHE A 6 -26.14 49.65 -22.13
CA PHE A 6 -25.76 48.70 -21.07
C PHE A 6 -26.08 47.26 -21.47
N CYS A 7 -25.37 46.73 -22.48
CA CYS A 7 -25.27 45.29 -22.69
C CYS A 7 -24.20 45.01 -23.74
N LYS A 8 -22.95 44.77 -23.30
CA LYS A 8 -21.88 44.04 -24.03
C LYS A 8 -20.57 44.13 -23.24
N ARG A 9 -20.44 43.42 -22.12
CA ARG A 9 -19.12 43.12 -21.51
C ARG A 9 -19.11 42.00 -20.47
N LEU A 10 -19.85 40.89 -20.71
CA LEU A 10 -19.79 39.71 -19.82
C LEU A 10 -19.47 38.38 -20.52
N TYR A 11 -19.13 38.37 -21.82
CA TYR A 11 -18.73 37.15 -22.52
C TYR A 11 -17.38 37.31 -23.23
N SER A 12 -16.32 37.33 -22.43
CA SER A 12 -14.98 36.97 -22.89
C SER A 12 -14.15 36.48 -21.71
N ARG A 13 -14.60 35.42 -21.04
CA ARG A 13 -13.67 34.58 -20.26
C ARG A 13 -12.97 33.67 -21.27
N PRO A 14 -11.63 33.65 -21.35
CA PRO A 14 -10.96 32.60 -22.09
C PRO A 14 -11.35 31.28 -21.42
N GLN A 15 -11.91 30.36 -22.19
CA GLN A 15 -11.98 28.95 -21.84
C GLN A 15 -10.55 28.46 -21.67
N LYS A 16 -9.94 28.69 -20.50
CA LYS A 16 -8.80 27.89 -20.07
C LYS A 16 -9.34 26.47 -20.05
N LEU A 17 -8.86 25.66 -20.99
CA LEU A 17 -9.13 24.24 -21.07
C LEU A 17 -9.14 23.67 -19.65
N LEU A 18 -10.32 23.29 -19.16
CA LEU A 18 -10.41 22.19 -18.22
C LEU A 18 -9.83 21.02 -19.00
N LYS A 19 -8.51 20.80 -18.87
CA LYS A 19 -7.94 19.49 -19.13
C LYS A 19 -8.80 18.58 -18.29
N VAL A 20 -9.65 17.79 -18.95
CA VAL A 20 -10.29 16.64 -18.34
C VAL A 20 -9.12 15.87 -17.74
N ARG A 21 -8.91 16.01 -16.42
CA ARG A 21 -7.96 15.18 -15.72
C ARG A 21 -8.49 13.78 -16.01
N ARG A 22 -7.76 12.99 -16.80
CA ARG A 22 -8.07 11.58 -16.98
C ARG A 22 -8.27 11.05 -15.56
N GLU A 23 -9.46 10.54 -15.26
CA GLU A 23 -9.70 9.88 -13.98
C GLU A 23 -8.67 8.75 -13.91
N ILE A 24 -7.69 8.90 -13.03
CA ILE A 24 -6.76 7.82 -12.78
C ILE A 24 -7.57 6.74 -12.10
N VAL A 25 -7.64 5.59 -12.76
CA VAL A 25 -8.31 4.40 -12.25
C VAL A 25 -7.56 3.98 -10.98
N LEU A 26 -8.29 3.86 -9.87
CA LEU A 26 -7.78 3.28 -8.63
C LEU A 26 -7.30 1.86 -8.96
N GLY A 27 -6.02 1.56 -8.69
CA GLY A 27 -5.46 0.24 -8.96
C GLY A 27 -5.80 -0.74 -7.84
N THR A 28 -5.66 -2.04 -8.10
CA THR A 28 -5.63 -3.06 -7.05
C THR A 28 -4.19 -3.34 -6.64
N VAL A 29 -3.98 -3.89 -5.44
CA VAL A 29 -2.64 -4.36 -5.03
C VAL A 29 -2.14 -5.40 -6.02
N ALA A 30 -3.01 -6.29 -6.52
CA ALA A 30 -2.66 -7.25 -7.58
C ALA A 30 -2.04 -6.57 -8.80
N SER A 31 -2.73 -5.59 -9.39
CA SER A 31 -2.25 -4.91 -10.61
C SER A 31 -0.93 -4.15 -10.41
N ILE A 32 -0.80 -3.48 -9.25
CA ILE A 32 0.37 -2.66 -8.91
C ILE A 32 1.58 -3.56 -8.65
N THR A 33 1.41 -4.61 -7.83
CA THR A 33 2.49 -5.51 -7.44
C THR A 33 2.90 -6.48 -8.53
N ALA A 34 1.99 -6.92 -9.40
CA ALA A 34 2.34 -7.71 -10.58
C ALA A 34 3.31 -6.94 -11.50
N ARG A 35 3.09 -5.64 -11.68
CA ARG A 35 4.02 -4.83 -12.47
C ARG A 35 5.34 -4.60 -11.75
N ALA A 36 5.30 -4.34 -10.44
CA ALA A 36 6.50 -4.19 -9.62
C ALA A 36 7.39 -5.45 -9.68
N CYS A 37 6.78 -6.63 -9.56
CA CYS A 37 7.45 -7.91 -9.71
C CYS A 37 8.09 -8.06 -11.10
N LYS A 38 7.36 -7.71 -12.17
CA LYS A 38 7.85 -7.81 -13.56
C LYS A 38 9.03 -6.87 -13.84
N ASP A 39 8.99 -5.65 -13.31
CA ASP A 39 9.97 -4.60 -13.60
C ASP A 39 11.11 -4.55 -12.57
N GLY A 40 11.10 -5.43 -11.56
CA GLY A 40 12.18 -5.59 -10.59
C GLY A 40 12.28 -4.47 -9.55
N TYR A 41 11.14 -4.05 -8.99
CA TYR A 41 11.09 -3.08 -7.89
C TYR A 41 9.99 -3.45 -6.88
N ALA A 42 9.93 -2.73 -5.76
CA ALA A 42 8.86 -2.85 -4.78
C ALA A 42 8.03 -1.57 -4.66
N VAL A 43 6.78 -1.71 -4.22
CA VAL A 43 5.90 -0.58 -3.95
C VAL A 43 5.83 -0.33 -2.46
N ALA A 44 6.03 0.92 -2.06
CA ALA A 44 5.84 1.34 -0.69
C ALA A 44 4.34 1.25 -0.34
N ALA A 45 4.02 0.48 0.69
CA ALA A 45 2.69 0.41 1.27
C ALA A 45 2.69 1.22 2.57
N ALA A 46 2.17 2.44 2.49
CA ALA A 46 2.22 3.42 3.56
C ALA A 46 1.01 3.26 4.47
N ASN A 47 1.26 3.00 5.76
CA ASN A 47 0.20 2.91 6.74
C ASN A 47 -0.37 4.30 7.08
N VAL A 48 -1.68 4.47 6.85
CA VAL A 48 -2.40 5.72 7.06
C VAL A 48 -3.64 5.51 7.95
N GLY A 49 -3.95 6.51 8.76
CA GLY A 49 -5.09 6.52 9.67
C GLY A 49 -5.69 7.91 9.88
N SER A 50 -5.17 8.93 9.20
CA SER A 50 -5.70 10.30 9.29
C SER A 50 -5.63 11.01 7.94
N SER A 51 -6.35 12.13 7.83
CA SER A 51 -6.36 12.92 6.60
C SER A 51 -5.01 13.54 6.26
N ILE A 52 -4.22 13.85 7.29
CA ILE A 52 -2.87 14.43 7.15
C ILE A 52 -1.93 13.43 6.48
N GLU A 53 -1.98 12.18 6.93
CA GLU A 53 -1.11 11.11 6.43
C GLU A 53 -1.48 10.68 5.02
N VAL A 54 -2.78 10.60 4.71
CA VAL A 54 -3.27 10.33 3.35
C VAL A 54 -2.80 11.44 2.40
N CYS A 55 -2.99 12.71 2.76
CA CYS A 55 -2.51 13.82 1.93
C CYS A 55 -0.99 13.79 1.74
N ALA A 56 -0.22 13.55 2.82
CA ALA A 56 1.23 13.45 2.76
C ALA A 56 1.68 12.33 1.81
N ALA A 57 1.02 11.16 1.91
CA ALA A 57 1.37 9.99 1.12
C ALA A 57 1.11 10.19 -0.37
N LEU A 58 -0.08 10.72 -0.72
CA LEU A 58 -0.46 11.01 -2.10
C LEU A 58 0.44 12.09 -2.73
N GLU A 59 0.84 13.11 -1.96
CA GLU A 59 1.78 14.14 -2.43
C GLU A 59 3.17 13.57 -2.69
N ALA A 60 3.73 12.80 -1.75
CA ALA A 60 5.03 12.15 -1.96
C ALA A 60 5.03 11.29 -3.23
N ALA A 61 4.05 10.40 -3.37
CA ALA A 61 3.95 9.51 -4.52
C ALA A 61 3.76 10.28 -5.84
N SER A 62 2.94 11.34 -5.84
CA SER A 62 2.72 12.16 -7.04
C SER A 62 3.97 12.92 -7.47
N GLU A 63 4.71 13.50 -6.52
CA GLU A 63 5.97 14.22 -6.79
C GLU A 63 7.08 13.29 -7.29
N LEU A 64 7.14 12.07 -6.77
CA LEU A 64 8.11 11.07 -7.19
C LEU A 64 7.65 10.23 -8.38
N HIS A 65 6.46 10.51 -8.92
CA HIS A 65 5.91 9.76 -10.04
C HIS A 65 5.91 8.23 -9.79
N ALA A 66 5.60 7.83 -8.55
CA ALA A 66 5.70 6.45 -8.07
C ALA A 66 4.31 5.87 -7.76
N PRO A 67 4.05 4.58 -8.04
CA PRO A 67 2.86 3.89 -7.56
C PRO A 67 2.88 3.80 -6.04
N LEU A 68 1.69 3.76 -5.43
CA LEU A 68 1.54 3.74 -3.98
C LEU A 68 0.46 2.75 -3.55
N ILE A 69 0.66 2.12 -2.40
CA ILE A 69 -0.40 1.41 -1.68
C ILE A 69 -0.66 2.17 -0.37
N LEU A 70 -1.91 2.52 -0.12
CA LEU A 70 -2.36 3.05 1.17
C LEU A 70 -2.88 1.90 2.02
N ASP A 71 -2.13 1.53 3.05
CA ASP A 71 -2.53 0.51 4.01
C ASP A 71 -3.31 1.16 5.16
N VAL A 72 -4.55 0.75 5.38
CA VAL A 72 -5.37 1.17 6.52
C VAL A 72 -5.54 -0.01 7.45
N LEU A 73 -5.05 0.09 8.68
CA LEU A 73 -5.29 -0.97 9.67
C LEU A 73 -6.78 -1.08 9.95
N GLN A 74 -7.29 -2.31 10.08
CA GLN A 74 -8.69 -2.54 10.43
C GLN A 74 -9.12 -1.78 11.70
N GLN A 75 -8.24 -1.67 12.71
CA GLN A 75 -8.52 -0.92 13.94
C GLN A 75 -8.71 0.60 13.73
N ASN A 76 -8.21 1.16 12.62
CA ASN A 76 -8.40 2.58 12.28
C ASN A 76 -9.77 2.83 11.64
N LEU A 77 -10.50 1.79 11.25
CA LEU A 77 -11.83 1.91 10.63
C LEU A 77 -12.96 2.11 11.67
N THR A 78 -12.64 2.49 12.90
CA THR A 78 -13.61 2.49 14.00
C THR A 78 -14.69 3.56 13.81
N SER A 79 -15.94 3.13 14.00
CA SER A 79 -17.22 3.84 13.84
C SER A 79 -17.79 4.05 12.43
N GLN A 80 -16.97 4.36 11.40
CA GLN A 80 -17.46 4.72 10.06
C GLN A 80 -16.55 4.20 8.92
N PRO A 81 -16.43 2.86 8.76
CA PRO A 81 -15.49 2.24 7.81
C PRO A 81 -15.78 2.63 6.35
N ARG A 82 -17.05 2.69 5.96
CA ARG A 82 -17.46 3.00 4.58
C ARG A 82 -17.14 4.44 4.23
N GLU A 83 -17.43 5.35 5.13
CA GLU A 83 -17.22 6.79 4.96
C GLU A 83 -15.73 7.10 4.88
N PHE A 84 -14.92 6.48 5.75
CA PHE A 84 -13.48 6.67 5.74
C PHE A 84 -12.85 6.15 4.44
N CYS A 85 -13.20 4.92 4.01
CA CYS A 85 -12.70 4.37 2.75
C CYS A 85 -13.21 5.15 1.53
N ALA A 86 -14.47 5.59 1.53
CA ALA A 86 -15.01 6.46 0.48
C ALA A 86 -14.25 7.80 0.40
N TRP A 87 -13.92 8.38 1.55
CA TRP A 87 -13.10 9.60 1.62
C TRP A 87 -11.69 9.36 1.05
N ILE A 88 -11.00 8.28 1.46
CA ILE A 88 -9.67 7.96 0.92
C ILE A 88 -9.73 7.72 -0.59
N THR A 89 -10.70 6.94 -1.06
CA THR A 89 -10.91 6.68 -2.49
C THR A 89 -11.16 7.96 -3.28
N ALA A 90 -11.93 8.91 -2.73
CA ALA A 90 -12.10 10.23 -3.32
C ALA A 90 -10.77 11.00 -3.37
N MET A 91 -9.96 10.94 -2.30
CA MET A 91 -8.65 11.59 -2.26
C MET A 91 -7.67 11.01 -3.29
N CYS A 92 -7.66 9.70 -3.51
CA CYS A 92 -6.81 9.04 -4.50
C CYS A 92 -7.02 9.56 -5.93
N ARG A 93 -8.21 10.08 -6.27
CA ARG A 93 -8.50 10.69 -7.58
C ARG A 93 -7.69 11.96 -7.85
N HIS A 94 -7.11 12.57 -6.80
CA HIS A 94 -6.24 13.73 -6.93
C HIS A 94 -4.77 13.37 -7.18
N ALA A 95 -4.38 12.12 -6.95
CA ALA A 95 -3.04 11.63 -7.25
C ALA A 95 -2.79 11.64 -8.76
N SER A 96 -1.54 11.87 -9.17
CA SER A 96 -1.12 11.74 -10.57
C SER A 96 -0.52 10.37 -10.91
N VAL A 97 -0.69 9.41 -10.01
CA VAL A 97 -0.06 8.08 -10.03
C VAL A 97 -1.08 7.01 -9.62
N PRO A 98 -0.86 5.74 -9.98
CA PRO A 98 -1.68 4.62 -9.50
C PRO A 98 -1.61 4.51 -7.98
N VAL A 99 -2.79 4.41 -7.36
CA VAL A 99 -2.92 4.18 -5.92
C VAL A 99 -3.88 3.02 -5.71
N ALA A 100 -3.51 2.08 -4.84
CA ALA A 100 -4.43 1.10 -4.27
C ALA A 100 -4.75 1.45 -2.82
N LEU A 101 -5.99 1.23 -2.42
CA LEU A 101 -6.42 1.22 -1.02
C LEU A 101 -6.50 -0.22 -0.54
N ASN A 102 -5.71 -0.56 0.48
CA ASN A 102 -5.66 -1.87 1.10
C ASN A 102 -6.10 -1.81 2.57
N ILE A 103 -6.98 -2.71 2.99
CA ILE A 103 -7.29 -2.88 4.41
C ILE A 103 -6.37 -3.95 5.00
N ASP A 104 -5.54 -3.53 5.94
CA ASP A 104 -4.46 -4.31 6.52
C ASP A 104 -4.85 -4.91 7.89
N ASP A 105 -4.21 -6.03 8.23
CA ASP A 105 -4.34 -6.78 9.48
C ASP A 105 -5.75 -7.30 9.82
N ASP A 106 -6.51 -7.79 8.84
CA ASP A 106 -7.81 -8.40 9.12
C ASP A 106 -7.68 -9.83 9.63
N LYS A 107 -8.10 -10.07 10.87
CA LYS A 107 -8.00 -11.37 11.56
C LYS A 107 -9.31 -12.17 11.58
N SER A 108 -10.43 -11.61 11.08
CA SER A 108 -11.74 -12.26 11.18
C SER A 108 -12.46 -12.32 9.85
N PHE A 109 -13.31 -13.33 9.65
CA PHE A 109 -14.11 -13.40 8.42
C PHE A 109 -15.06 -12.21 8.30
N ALA A 110 -15.75 -11.84 9.37
CA ALA A 110 -16.67 -10.70 9.40
C ALA A 110 -15.95 -9.38 9.08
N GLY A 111 -14.75 -9.22 9.61
CA GLY A 111 -13.84 -8.14 9.26
C GLY A 111 -13.59 -8.08 7.76
N ALA A 112 -13.17 -9.21 7.17
CA ALA A 112 -12.79 -9.26 5.76
C ALA A 112 -13.97 -8.87 4.86
N ILE A 113 -15.18 -9.33 5.20
CA ILE A 113 -16.41 -8.92 4.51
C ILE A 113 -16.68 -7.41 4.68
N SER A 114 -16.48 -6.86 5.88
CA SER A 114 -16.61 -5.42 6.10
C SER A 114 -15.60 -4.62 5.26
N ALA A 115 -14.37 -5.11 5.14
CA ALA A 115 -13.31 -4.49 4.36
C ALA A 115 -13.56 -4.56 2.84
N ILE A 116 -14.03 -5.69 2.33
CA ILE A 116 -14.44 -5.84 0.92
C ILE A 116 -15.56 -4.84 0.60
N THR A 117 -16.52 -4.70 1.51
CA THR A 117 -17.71 -3.90 1.25
C THR A 117 -17.53 -2.39 1.51
N CYS A 118 -16.42 -1.94 2.09
CA CYS A 118 -16.18 -0.52 2.37
C CYS A 118 -15.62 0.29 1.19
N GLY A 119 -15.38 -0.36 0.04
CA GLY A 119 -14.87 0.31 -1.17
C GLY A 119 -13.34 0.37 -1.26
N ALA A 120 -12.65 -0.52 -0.52
CA ALA A 120 -11.24 -0.79 -0.73
C ALA A 120 -11.02 -1.55 -2.04
N THR A 121 -9.83 -1.41 -2.63
CA THR A 121 -9.40 -2.16 -3.83
C THR A 121 -8.62 -3.43 -3.50
N SER A 122 -8.23 -3.58 -2.23
CA SER A 122 -7.52 -4.74 -1.73
C SER A 122 -7.80 -4.96 -0.25
N ILE A 123 -7.65 -6.19 0.20
CA ILE A 123 -7.66 -6.56 1.62
C ILE A 123 -6.52 -7.54 1.93
N MET A 124 -6.09 -7.58 3.19
CA MET A 124 -5.22 -8.63 3.70
C MET A 124 -6.02 -9.68 4.48
N SER A 125 -5.96 -10.94 4.05
CA SER A 125 -6.39 -12.11 4.82
C SER A 125 -5.27 -12.54 5.78
N HIS A 126 -5.26 -12.00 7.00
CA HIS A 126 -4.26 -12.36 8.00
C HIS A 126 -4.65 -13.66 8.72
N ARG A 127 -4.23 -14.80 8.19
CA ARG A 127 -4.53 -16.14 8.71
C ARG A 127 -3.29 -17.00 9.00
N ALA A 128 -2.10 -16.41 8.94
CA ALA A 128 -0.82 -17.11 9.15
C ALA A 128 -0.65 -17.77 10.53
N GLN A 129 -1.50 -17.45 11.51
CA GLN A 129 -1.51 -18.06 12.85
C GLN A 129 -2.39 -19.32 12.93
N LEU A 130 -3.21 -19.59 11.91
CA LEU A 130 -4.02 -20.80 11.84
C LEU A 130 -3.22 -21.97 11.29
N ASP A 131 -3.74 -23.17 11.50
CA ASP A 131 -3.22 -24.37 10.87
C ASP A 131 -3.24 -24.23 9.34
N PHE A 132 -2.31 -24.90 8.67
CA PHE A 132 -2.07 -24.73 7.22
C PHE A 132 -3.34 -24.92 6.38
N GLU A 133 -4.08 -26.01 6.63
CA GLU A 133 -5.34 -26.30 5.92
C GLU A 133 -6.45 -25.28 6.23
N GLU A 134 -6.51 -24.81 7.49
CA GLU A 134 -7.51 -23.82 7.89
C GLU A 134 -7.20 -22.45 7.27
N ASN A 135 -5.93 -22.07 7.22
CA ASN A 135 -5.48 -20.85 6.54
C ASN A 135 -5.84 -20.89 5.05
N ILE A 136 -5.55 -22.00 4.35
CA ILE A 136 -5.93 -22.16 2.95
C ILE A 136 -7.45 -22.02 2.79
N SER A 137 -8.23 -22.78 3.56
CA SER A 137 -9.69 -22.81 3.45
C SER A 137 -10.33 -21.43 3.70
N GLN A 138 -9.92 -20.74 4.77
CA GLN A 138 -10.46 -19.42 5.10
C GLN A 138 -10.02 -18.35 4.10
N THR A 139 -8.74 -18.35 3.70
CA THR A 139 -8.21 -17.36 2.75
C THR A 139 -8.85 -17.54 1.37
N ARG A 140 -9.01 -18.79 0.89
CA ARG A 140 -9.71 -19.09 -0.36
C ARG A 140 -11.13 -18.54 -0.39
N ARG A 141 -11.89 -18.79 0.68
CA ARG A 141 -13.27 -18.30 0.78
C ARG A 141 -13.32 -16.76 0.76
N ILE A 142 -12.34 -16.10 1.36
CA ILE A 142 -12.22 -14.64 1.32
C ILE A 142 -11.86 -14.15 -0.09
N ALA A 143 -10.90 -14.81 -0.75
CA ALA A 143 -10.49 -14.52 -2.12
C ALA A 143 -11.65 -14.64 -3.11
N ASP A 144 -12.42 -15.73 -3.05
CA ASP A 144 -13.59 -15.93 -3.92
C ASP A 144 -14.59 -14.77 -3.82
N ILE A 145 -14.84 -14.28 -2.60
CA ILE A 145 -15.77 -13.17 -2.35
C ILE A 145 -15.17 -11.82 -2.80
N ALA A 146 -13.90 -11.59 -2.49
CA ALA A 146 -13.20 -10.35 -2.85
C ALA A 146 -13.09 -10.21 -4.38
N HIS A 147 -12.70 -11.28 -5.07
CA HIS A 147 -12.57 -11.32 -6.52
C HIS A 147 -13.92 -11.12 -7.23
N ALA A 148 -15.02 -11.65 -6.67
CA ALA A 148 -16.37 -11.37 -7.17
C ALA A 148 -16.76 -9.88 -7.09
N GLN A 149 -16.05 -9.07 -6.29
CA GLN A 149 -16.21 -7.61 -6.18
C GLN A 149 -15.07 -6.82 -6.84
N GLY A 150 -14.13 -7.49 -7.53
CA GLY A 150 -12.96 -6.83 -8.12
C GLY A 150 -11.91 -6.34 -7.12
N VAL A 151 -11.91 -6.88 -5.90
CA VAL A 151 -10.99 -6.56 -4.81
C VAL A 151 -9.87 -7.61 -4.78
N SER A 152 -8.60 -7.19 -4.74
CA SER A 152 -7.48 -8.12 -4.61
C SER A 152 -7.28 -8.60 -3.17
N VAL A 153 -6.62 -9.75 -3.00
CA VAL A 153 -6.31 -10.33 -1.69
C VAL A 153 -4.81 -10.52 -1.51
N GLU A 154 -4.28 -9.95 -0.44
CA GLU A 154 -3.00 -10.31 0.14
C GLU A 154 -3.21 -11.42 1.17
N ALA A 155 -2.42 -12.49 1.10
CA ALA A 155 -2.41 -13.56 2.11
C ALA A 155 -1.08 -13.63 2.84
N ALA A 156 -1.04 -14.28 4.01
CA ALA A 156 0.19 -14.47 4.77
C ALA A 156 0.41 -15.94 5.10
N ILE A 157 1.66 -16.39 4.96
CA ILE A 157 2.12 -17.73 5.32
C ILE A 157 3.39 -17.66 6.16
N ASN A 158 3.42 -18.45 7.22
CA ASN A 158 4.66 -18.73 7.95
C ASN A 158 5.38 -19.91 7.27
N ILE A 159 6.62 -19.66 6.84
CA ILE A 159 7.45 -20.65 6.14
C ILE A 159 7.96 -21.72 7.12
N GLY A 160 7.98 -21.45 8.43
CA GLY A 160 8.54 -22.36 9.43
C GLY A 160 10.07 -22.34 9.45
N ASP A 161 10.65 -23.28 10.19
CA ASP A 161 12.10 -23.40 10.35
C ASP A 161 12.76 -24.05 9.12
N GLU A 162 12.11 -25.07 8.54
CA GLU A 162 12.54 -25.74 7.33
C GLU A 162 11.73 -25.27 6.13
N PHE A 163 12.43 -24.87 5.06
CA PHE A 163 11.78 -24.40 3.84
C PHE A 163 11.18 -25.58 3.06
N ASP A 164 9.87 -25.48 2.82
CA ASP A 164 9.11 -26.39 1.96
C ASP A 164 8.49 -25.61 0.80
N GLY A 165 9.09 -25.77 -0.39
CA GLY A 165 8.65 -25.11 -1.61
C GLY A 165 7.29 -25.60 -2.09
N GLU A 166 7.01 -26.90 -1.98
CA GLU A 166 5.73 -27.49 -2.41
C GLU A 166 4.58 -26.97 -1.55
N ARG A 167 4.80 -26.88 -0.24
CA ARG A 167 3.83 -26.27 0.69
C ARG A 167 3.52 -24.82 0.32
N LEU A 168 4.54 -24.06 -0.06
CA LEU A 168 4.38 -22.65 -0.43
C LEU A 168 3.65 -22.49 -1.77
N GLU A 169 4.00 -23.29 -2.78
CA GLU A 169 3.31 -23.33 -4.08
C GLU A 169 1.84 -23.72 -3.90
N ARG A 170 1.57 -24.76 -3.11
CA ARG A 170 0.22 -25.21 -2.77
C ARG A 170 -0.58 -24.10 -2.10
N PHE A 171 0.03 -23.37 -1.16
CA PHE A 171 -0.64 -22.25 -0.50
C PHE A 171 -1.11 -21.19 -1.50
N VAL A 172 -0.24 -20.75 -2.41
CA VAL A 172 -0.61 -19.75 -3.42
C VAL A 172 -1.68 -20.28 -4.36
N ALA A 173 -1.53 -21.52 -4.84
CA ALA A 173 -2.45 -22.13 -5.79
C ALA A 173 -3.86 -22.35 -5.20
N GLU A 174 -3.96 -22.80 -3.94
CA GLU A 174 -5.24 -23.15 -3.33
C GLU A 174 -5.95 -21.95 -2.68
N THR A 175 -5.21 -20.91 -2.27
CA THR A 175 -5.81 -19.70 -1.69
C THR A 175 -6.35 -18.74 -2.74
N GLY A 176 -5.76 -18.70 -3.94
CA GLY A 176 -6.07 -17.67 -4.92
C GLY A 176 -5.62 -16.26 -4.49
N ALA A 177 -4.67 -16.15 -3.56
CA ALA A 177 -4.12 -14.85 -3.19
C ALA A 177 -3.41 -14.18 -4.38
N ASP A 178 -3.52 -12.86 -4.51
CA ASP A 178 -2.88 -12.08 -5.58
C ASP A 178 -1.44 -11.69 -5.25
N CYS A 179 -1.11 -11.64 -3.96
CA CYS A 179 0.22 -11.45 -3.44
C CYS A 179 0.34 -12.12 -2.07
N THR A 180 1.56 -12.51 -1.68
CA THR A 180 1.77 -13.25 -0.44
C THR A 180 2.86 -12.63 0.42
N ALA A 181 2.51 -12.31 1.67
CA ALA A 181 3.44 -12.02 2.73
C ALA A 181 4.12 -13.32 3.20
N VAL A 182 5.43 -13.34 3.09
CA VAL A 182 6.28 -14.49 3.41
C VAL A 182 7.11 -14.20 4.65
N GLY A 183 7.09 -15.11 5.63
CA GLY A 183 7.84 -14.98 6.87
C GLY A 183 9.36 -15.10 6.70
N ILE A 184 10.00 -14.11 6.09
CA ILE A 184 11.46 -14.04 5.85
C ILE A 184 12.22 -13.17 6.85
N ARG A 185 11.50 -12.45 7.72
CA ARG A 185 12.08 -11.68 8.82
C ARG A 185 12.41 -12.62 9.97
N ARG A 186 13.69 -12.73 10.32
CA ARG A 186 14.19 -13.54 11.44
C ARG A 186 14.88 -12.66 12.47
N ASN A 187 15.22 -13.23 13.64
CA ASN A 187 16.02 -12.56 14.66
C ASN A 187 17.32 -13.35 14.84
N ALA A 188 18.44 -12.64 14.96
CA ALA A 188 19.71 -13.21 15.39
C ALA A 188 19.65 -13.56 16.90
N PRO A 189 20.63 -14.32 17.44
CA PRO A 189 20.65 -14.69 18.86
C PRO A 189 20.59 -13.53 19.85
N ASP A 190 21.04 -12.33 19.43
CA ASP A 190 20.98 -11.08 20.20
C ASP A 190 19.64 -10.32 20.04
N ASN A 191 18.65 -10.94 19.39
CA ASN A 191 17.37 -10.36 18.99
C ASN A 191 17.45 -9.25 17.93
N THR A 192 18.60 -9.04 17.28
CA THR A 192 18.69 -8.12 16.15
C THR A 192 17.90 -8.70 14.96
N PRO A 193 16.88 -7.99 14.44
CA PRO A 193 16.10 -8.50 13.33
C PRO A 193 16.86 -8.37 12.02
N TYR A 194 16.68 -9.34 11.12
CA TYR A 194 17.28 -9.35 9.79
C TYR A 194 16.33 -9.97 8.77
N ILE A 195 16.59 -9.70 7.49
CA ILE A 195 15.91 -10.39 6.37
C ILE A 195 16.78 -11.58 5.97
N ASP A 196 16.21 -12.78 6.01
CA ASP A 196 16.83 -14.00 5.51
C ASP A 196 16.78 -13.99 3.97
N LEU A 197 17.82 -13.41 3.35
CA LEU A 197 17.92 -13.26 1.90
C LEU A 197 18.10 -14.61 1.19
N GLU A 198 18.74 -15.59 1.83
CA GLU A 198 18.86 -16.94 1.28
C GLU A 198 17.50 -17.63 1.20
N LEU A 199 16.69 -17.48 2.26
CA LEU A 199 15.31 -17.96 2.24
C LEU A 199 14.46 -17.23 1.20
N LEU A 200 14.61 -15.91 1.07
CA LEU A 200 13.92 -15.14 0.03
C LEU A 200 14.27 -15.64 -1.37
N ALA A 201 15.53 -16.00 -1.64
CA ALA A 201 15.92 -16.59 -2.92
C ALA A 201 15.20 -17.92 -3.19
N LYS A 202 15.09 -18.80 -2.20
CA LYS A 202 14.35 -20.07 -2.29
C LYS A 202 12.86 -19.84 -2.52
N VAL A 203 12.25 -18.90 -1.79
CA VAL A 203 10.85 -18.48 -1.94
C VAL A 203 10.58 -17.96 -3.35
N ARG A 204 11.43 -17.08 -3.87
CA ARG A 204 11.31 -16.53 -5.22
C ARG A 204 11.46 -17.64 -6.27
N GLN A 205 12.36 -18.59 -6.07
CA GLN A 205 12.52 -19.73 -6.97
C GLN A 205 11.24 -20.59 -7.05
N ALA A 206 10.61 -20.89 -5.92
CA ALA A 206 9.37 -21.68 -5.87
C ALA A 206 8.18 -20.93 -6.49
N LEU A 207 8.03 -19.64 -6.18
CA LEU A 207 6.84 -18.87 -6.55
C LEU A 207 6.95 -18.11 -7.88
N GLY A 208 8.10 -18.16 -8.56
CA GLY A 208 8.28 -17.62 -9.90
C GLY A 208 7.97 -16.12 -9.99
N SER A 209 6.82 -15.76 -10.58
CA SER A 209 6.38 -14.37 -10.78
C SER A 209 5.25 -13.92 -9.84
N HIS A 210 4.92 -14.74 -8.82
CA HIS A 210 3.97 -14.34 -7.79
C HIS A 210 4.51 -13.13 -7.00
N PRO A 211 3.74 -12.05 -6.81
CA PRO A 211 4.19 -10.91 -6.03
C PRO A 211 4.37 -11.26 -4.54
N LEU A 212 5.51 -10.86 -3.98
CA LEU A 212 5.84 -11.11 -2.59
C LEU A 212 5.78 -9.84 -1.76
N VAL A 213 5.34 -9.97 -0.51
CA VAL A 213 5.18 -8.85 0.41
C VAL A 213 6.13 -8.98 1.59
N LEU A 214 6.82 -7.89 1.93
CA LEU A 214 7.65 -7.78 3.13
C LEU A 214 6.91 -6.99 4.22
N HIS A 215 6.65 -7.67 5.34
CA HIS A 215 6.08 -7.06 6.54
C HIS A 215 7.17 -6.77 7.58
N GLY A 216 6.90 -5.82 8.46
CA GLY A 216 7.69 -5.64 9.68
C GLY A 216 9.10 -5.09 9.46
N THR A 217 9.21 -3.95 8.77
CA THR A 217 10.49 -3.27 8.48
C THR A 217 11.21 -2.72 9.69
N LEU A 218 10.54 -2.62 10.84
CA LEU A 218 11.12 -2.06 12.06
C LEU A 218 12.36 -2.85 12.50
N GLY A 219 13.47 -2.11 12.63
CA GLY A 219 14.77 -2.62 13.07
C GLY A 219 15.61 -3.23 11.94
N LEU A 220 15.07 -3.34 10.73
CA LEU A 220 15.83 -3.79 9.56
C LEU A 220 16.65 -2.64 8.99
N SER A 221 17.82 -2.96 8.43
CA SER A 221 18.64 -1.96 7.74
C SER A 221 18.02 -1.60 6.39
N GLN A 222 18.29 -0.38 5.91
CA GLN A 222 17.83 0.03 4.58
C GLN A 222 18.44 -0.83 3.48
N GLU A 223 19.70 -1.22 3.64
CA GLU A 223 20.42 -2.09 2.71
C GLU A 223 19.72 -3.45 2.57
N GLN A 224 19.24 -4.03 3.68
CA GLN A 224 18.50 -5.29 3.65
C GLN A 224 17.16 -5.13 2.92
N ILE A 225 16.41 -4.06 3.21
CA ILE A 225 15.13 -3.78 2.55
C ILE A 225 15.35 -3.59 1.04
N ALA A 226 16.34 -2.80 0.65
CA ALA A 226 16.70 -2.58 -0.76
C ALA A 226 17.10 -3.90 -1.46
N ALA A 227 17.93 -4.72 -0.81
CA ALA A 227 18.30 -6.04 -1.32
C ALA A 227 17.05 -6.92 -1.53
N ALA A 228 16.15 -6.97 -0.55
CA ALA A 228 14.92 -7.75 -0.65
C ALA A 228 14.02 -7.28 -1.81
N CYS A 229 13.91 -5.97 -2.05
CA CYS A 229 13.19 -5.41 -3.20
C CYS A 229 13.78 -5.93 -4.53
N THR A 230 15.10 -5.92 -4.67
CA THR A 230 15.78 -6.41 -5.90
C THR A 230 15.67 -7.92 -6.08
N MET A 231 15.48 -8.67 -4.99
CA MET A 231 15.31 -10.13 -4.99
C MET A 231 13.86 -10.57 -5.20
N GLY A 232 12.96 -9.62 -5.48
CA GLY A 232 11.59 -9.88 -5.89
C GLY A 232 10.52 -9.56 -4.85
N ILE A 233 10.84 -8.95 -3.70
CA ILE A 233 9.77 -8.30 -2.93
C ILE A 233 9.12 -7.21 -3.80
N SER A 234 7.80 -7.24 -3.89
CA SER A 234 6.99 -6.35 -4.75
C SER A 234 6.18 -5.33 -3.96
N LYS A 235 6.00 -5.55 -2.64
CA LYS A 235 5.33 -4.64 -1.71
C LYS A 235 6.07 -4.64 -0.37
N VAL A 236 6.30 -3.46 0.20
CA VAL A 236 6.92 -3.30 1.52
C VAL A 236 6.03 -2.46 2.41
N ASN A 237 5.63 -3.00 3.57
CA ASN A 237 4.74 -2.30 4.51
C ASN A 237 5.54 -1.39 5.44
N PHE A 238 5.18 -0.11 5.48
CA PHE A 238 5.80 0.89 6.33
C PHE A 238 4.76 1.54 7.25
N SER A 239 5.04 1.60 8.56
CA SER A 239 4.12 2.21 9.53
C SER A 239 4.86 3.04 10.57
N LYS A 240 5.54 2.41 11.52
CA LYS A 240 6.12 3.07 12.70
C LYS A 240 7.12 4.17 12.34
N GLU A 241 7.98 3.93 11.36
CA GLU A 241 8.96 4.92 10.87
C GLU A 241 8.31 6.18 10.27
N LEU A 242 7.17 6.05 9.59
CA LEU A 242 6.42 7.19 9.04
C LEU A 242 5.82 8.03 10.17
N LYS A 243 5.22 7.38 11.18
CA LYS A 243 4.66 8.08 12.36
C LYS A 243 5.75 8.74 13.18
N ALA A 244 6.87 8.03 13.39
CA ALA A 244 8.03 8.54 14.13
C ALA A 244 8.63 9.78 13.44
N ALA A 245 8.76 9.76 12.11
CA ALA A 245 9.23 10.93 11.35
C ALA A 245 8.29 12.12 11.51
N SER A 246 6.97 11.90 11.42
CA SER A 246 5.95 12.94 11.62
C SER A 246 6.08 13.60 13.01
N LEU A 247 6.16 12.78 14.06
CA LEU A 247 6.27 13.27 15.44
C LEU A 247 7.61 13.98 15.69
N LYS A 248 8.71 13.43 15.16
CA LYS A 248 10.03 14.05 15.28
C LYS A 248 10.04 15.44 14.65
N THR A 249 9.47 15.60 13.45
CA THR A 249 9.37 16.91 12.79
C THR A 249 8.56 17.92 13.59
N VAL A 250 7.47 17.50 14.25
CA VAL A 250 6.71 18.38 15.15
C VAL A 250 7.55 18.84 16.33
N VAL A 251 8.30 17.92 16.95
CA VAL A 251 9.14 18.22 18.12
C VAL A 251 10.29 19.16 17.75
N ASP A 252 11.00 18.86 16.66
CA ASP A 252 12.18 19.61 16.25
C ASP A 252 11.86 21.04 15.77
N HIS A 253 10.67 21.23 15.19
CA HIS A 253 10.26 22.49 14.56
C HIS A 253 9.05 23.14 15.26
N ALA A 254 8.90 22.87 16.56
CA ALA A 254 7.77 23.38 17.33
C ALA A 254 7.72 24.92 17.30
N GLY A 255 6.57 25.47 16.87
CA GLY A 255 6.35 26.92 16.77
C GLY A 255 6.72 27.53 15.42
N GLU A 256 7.33 26.77 14.51
CA GLU A 256 7.67 27.25 13.16
C GLU A 256 6.47 27.19 12.19
N ASP A 257 5.56 26.24 12.38
CA ASP A 257 4.32 26.08 11.61
C ASP A 257 3.25 25.34 12.47
N THR A 258 2.06 25.14 11.92
CA THR A 258 1.00 24.34 12.53
C THR A 258 1.45 22.88 12.70
N PRO A 259 1.04 22.20 13.80
CA PRO A 259 1.35 20.79 13.98
C PRO A 259 0.93 19.91 12.80
N ALA A 260 -0.19 20.25 12.15
CA ALA A 260 -0.68 19.52 10.98
C ALA A 260 0.30 19.59 9.79
N ASN A 261 0.85 20.77 9.49
CA ASN A 261 1.82 20.95 8.43
C ASN A 261 3.15 20.24 8.74
N LEU A 262 3.61 20.31 9.99
CA LEU A 262 4.83 19.64 10.44
C LEU A 262 4.70 18.10 10.41
N MET A 263 3.57 17.55 10.85
CA MET A 263 3.29 16.12 10.72
C MET A 263 3.29 15.69 9.25
N LYS A 264 2.61 16.47 8.40
CA LYS A 264 2.53 16.21 6.96
C LYS A 264 3.91 16.21 6.31
N SER A 265 4.75 17.20 6.61
CA SER A 265 6.08 17.34 6.02
C SER A 265 7.01 16.21 6.46
N GLY A 266 6.99 15.84 7.75
CA GLY A 266 7.76 14.71 8.29
C GLY A 266 7.35 13.37 7.68
N PHE A 267 6.04 13.11 7.59
CA PHE A 267 5.51 11.90 6.95
C PHE A 267 5.92 11.82 5.48
N LYS A 268 5.69 12.90 4.74
CA LYS A 268 5.99 13.00 3.30
C LYS A 268 7.47 12.80 3.03
N ALA A 269 8.34 13.46 3.79
CA ALA A 269 9.79 13.34 3.61
C ALA A 269 10.27 11.90 3.83
N LYS A 270 9.79 11.24 4.90
CA LYS A 270 10.14 9.84 5.17
C LYS A 270 9.56 8.90 4.11
N LEU A 271 8.32 9.08 3.67
CA LEU A 271 7.77 8.23 2.61
C LEU A 271 8.54 8.40 1.29
N SER A 272 8.96 9.63 0.95
CA SER A 272 9.77 9.89 -0.24
C SER A 272 11.11 9.13 -0.22
N GLU A 273 11.76 9.04 0.94
CA GLU A 273 12.96 8.20 1.14
C GLU A 273 12.64 6.72 0.89
N LEU A 274 11.54 6.22 1.45
CA LEU A 274 11.13 4.82 1.35
C LEU A 274 10.68 4.42 -0.07
N ILE A 275 10.05 5.32 -0.81
CA ILE A 275 9.72 5.13 -2.24
C ILE A 275 11.00 4.90 -3.05
N ARG A 276 12.04 5.71 -2.81
CA ARG A 276 13.35 5.55 -3.47
C ARG A 276 14.03 4.26 -3.04
N LEU A 277 13.97 3.94 -1.75
CA LEU A 277 14.51 2.69 -1.21
C LEU A 277 13.90 1.47 -1.90
N CYS A 278 12.59 1.51 -2.17
CA CYS A 278 11.88 0.44 -2.87
C CYS A 278 12.13 0.42 -4.40
N GLY A 279 12.81 1.44 -4.96
CA GLY A 279 13.09 1.55 -6.39
C GLY A 279 11.89 1.94 -7.26
N SER A 280 10.84 2.51 -6.65
CA SER A 280 9.58 2.86 -7.34
C SER A 280 9.49 4.30 -7.86
N GLU A 281 10.48 5.15 -7.57
CA GLU A 281 10.54 6.51 -8.14
C GLU A 281 10.54 6.47 -9.68
N GLY A 282 9.67 7.27 -10.29
CA GLY A 282 9.50 7.34 -11.75
C GLY A 282 8.78 6.14 -12.39
N ARG A 283 8.33 5.14 -11.62
CA ARG A 283 7.66 3.93 -12.14
C ARG A 283 6.16 4.16 -12.40
N ILE A 284 5.80 5.19 -13.17
CA ILE A 284 4.39 5.48 -13.47
C ILE A 284 3.75 4.29 -14.20
N LEU A 285 2.73 3.68 -13.60
CA LEU A 285 1.81 2.81 -14.34
C LEU A 285 0.83 3.74 -15.05
N LEU A 286 1.15 4.13 -16.28
CA LEU A 286 0.10 4.66 -17.14
C LEU A 286 -0.74 3.45 -17.61
N PRO A 287 -2.07 3.49 -17.47
CA PRO A 287 -2.95 2.44 -17.98
C PRO A 287 -2.79 2.28 -19.50
#